data_AF-A0A832EUX6-F1
#
_entry.id   AF-A0A832EUX6-F1
#
_cell.length_a   1.000
_cell.length_b   1.000
_cell.length_c   1.000
_cell.angle_alpha   90.00
_cell.angle_beta   90.00
_cell.angle_gamma   90.00
#
_symmetry.space_group_name_H-M   'P 1'
#
loop_
_entity.id
_entity.type
_entity.pdbx_description
1 polymer ?
#
loop_
_entity_poly.entity_id
_entity_poly.type
_entity_poly.pdbx_seq_one_letter_code
_entity_poly.pdbx_strand_id
1 'polypeptide(L)'
;VPGFEDIPTAKEQGYDVVAGNWRGLYIPGGVSDEVFNKWAERLQAVADSDEWKQAMADRGLAPFTLVGADFQNYVNNLIEEIRVMSRELGVIQ
;
A
#
# COMPACT_ATOMS: atom_id res chain seq x y z
N VAL A 1 11.86 3.64 -9.85
CA VAL A 1 12.73 2.52 -9.41
C VAL A 1 13.97 2.60 -10.26
N PRO A 2 15.17 2.72 -9.68
CA PRO A 2 16.40 2.80 -10.48
C PRO A 2 16.48 1.63 -11.47
N GLY A 3 16.79 1.91 -12.74
CA GLY A 3 16.95 0.90 -13.78
C GLY A 3 15.71 0.60 -14.61
N PHE A 4 14.64 1.39 -14.49
CA PHE A 4 13.40 1.27 -15.27
C PHE A 4 13.06 2.54 -16.07
N GLU A 5 14.00 3.47 -16.22
CA GLU A 5 13.78 4.80 -16.79
C GLU A 5 13.33 4.76 -18.27
N ASP A 6 13.75 3.74 -19.02
CA ASP A 6 13.44 3.60 -20.45
C ASP A 6 12.21 2.73 -20.73
N ILE A 7 11.55 2.19 -19.68
CA ILE A 7 10.40 1.30 -19.83
C ILE A 7 9.11 2.13 -19.65
N PRO A 8 8.25 2.26 -20.68
CA PRO A 8 7.05 3.06 -20.57
C PRO A 8 6.05 2.44 -19.59
N THR A 9 5.46 3.28 -18.76
CA THR A 9 4.35 2.93 -17.87
C THR A 9 3.08 2.61 -18.67
N ALA A 10 2.07 2.01 -18.02
CA ALA A 10 0.76 1.82 -18.64
C ALA A 10 0.11 3.16 -19.04
N LYS A 11 0.28 4.20 -18.22
CA LYS A 11 -0.24 5.56 -18.50
C LYS A 11 0.39 6.19 -19.74
N GLU A 12 1.70 6.07 -19.91
CA GLU A 12 2.39 6.57 -21.11
C GLU A 12 1.97 5.82 -22.39
N GLN A 13 1.47 4.60 -22.25
CA GLN A 13 0.92 3.81 -23.34
C GLN A 13 -0.59 4.05 -23.58
N GLY A 14 -1.19 5.00 -22.86
CA GLY A 14 -2.60 5.38 -23.03
C GLY A 14 -3.61 4.58 -22.20
N TYR A 15 -3.14 3.73 -21.29
CA TYR A 15 -4.00 3.04 -20.32
C TYR A 15 -4.01 3.79 -18.99
N ASP A 16 -5.17 4.31 -18.58
CA ASP A 16 -5.29 5.01 -17.29
C ASP A 16 -5.38 4.02 -16.11
N VAL A 17 -4.30 3.27 -15.91
CA VAL A 17 -4.18 2.26 -14.87
C VAL A 17 -2.87 2.45 -14.13
N VAL A 18 -2.95 2.49 -12.80
CA VAL A 18 -1.80 2.41 -11.90
C VAL A 18 -2.04 1.24 -10.98
N ALA A 19 -1.20 0.22 -11.07
CA ALA A 19 -1.26 -0.95 -10.22
C ALA A 19 0.10 -1.18 -9.57
N GLY A 20 0.10 -1.31 -8.25
CA GLY A 20 1.28 -1.61 -7.46
C GLY A 20 1.02 -2.82 -6.56
N ASN A 21 1.97 -3.74 -6.49
CA ASN A 21 1.90 -4.82 -5.51
C ASN A 21 2.43 -4.30 -4.17
N TRP A 22 1.58 -4.24 -3.15
CA TRP A 22 1.92 -3.73 -1.83
C TRP A 22 1.85 -4.84 -0.76
N ARG A 23 2.49 -4.60 0.38
CA ARG A 23 2.39 -5.45 1.58
C ARG A 23 2.10 -4.55 2.77
N GLY A 24 1.40 -5.08 3.77
CA GLY A 24 1.08 -4.33 4.98
C GLY A 24 0.98 -5.23 6.19
N LEU A 25 0.85 -4.61 7.35
CA LEU A 25 0.65 -5.27 8.63
C LEU A 25 -0.75 -4.89 9.16
N TYR A 26 -1.39 -5.83 9.85
CA TYR A 26 -2.65 -5.62 10.52
C TYR A 26 -2.56 -6.18 11.94
N ILE A 27 -3.40 -5.64 12.83
CA ILE A 27 -3.53 -6.09 14.21
C ILE A 27 -4.91 -6.75 14.41
N PRO A 28 -5.12 -7.52 15.49
CA PRO A 28 -6.41 -8.16 15.74
C PRO A 28 -7.57 -7.16 15.72
N GLY A 29 -8.70 -7.57 15.14
CA GLY A 29 -9.92 -6.79 15.20
C GLY A 29 -10.42 -6.61 16.64
N GLY A 30 -10.99 -5.45 16.94
CA GLY A 30 -11.58 -5.13 18.25
C GLY A 30 -10.59 -4.73 19.34
N VAL A 31 -9.32 -4.49 19.01
CA VAL A 31 -8.39 -3.82 19.93
C VAL A 31 -8.84 -2.38 20.19
N SER A 32 -8.41 -1.80 21.31
CA SER A 32 -8.70 -0.39 21.62
C SER A 32 -7.93 0.55 20.68
N ASP A 33 -8.46 1.77 20.52
CA ASP A 33 -7.80 2.84 19.76
C ASP A 33 -6.40 3.14 20.30
N GLU A 34 -6.19 3.03 21.62
CA GLU A 34 -4.88 3.18 22.24
C GLU A 34 -3.89 2.13 21.72
N VAL A 35 -4.30 0.86 21.67
CA VAL A 35 -3.46 -0.22 21.15
C VAL A 35 -3.19 -0.03 19.66
N PHE A 36 -4.19 0.38 18.90
CA PHE A 36 -4.05 0.69 17.48
C PHE A 36 -3.02 1.81 17.25
N ASN A 37 -3.20 2.95 17.93
CA ASN A 37 -2.33 4.12 17.79
C ASN A 37 -0.90 3.81 18.23
N LYS A 38 -0.71 3.04 19.32
CA LYS A 38 0.60 2.59 19.77
C LYS A 38 1.35 1.77 18.71
N TRP A 39 0.64 0.92 17.96
CA TRP A 39 1.25 0.18 16.87
C TRP A 39 1.51 1.06 15.65
N ALA A 40 0.59 1.96 15.32
CA ALA A 40 0.78 2.93 14.24
C ALA A 40 2.04 3.79 14.48
N GLU A 41 2.22 4.35 15.68
CA GLU A 41 3.42 5.13 16.03
C GLU A 41 4.71 4.32 15.87
N ARG A 42 4.71 3.06 16.30
CA ARG A 42 5.89 2.19 16.17
C ARG A 42 6.23 1.88 14.72
N LEU A 43 5.22 1.61 13.89
CA LEU A 43 5.41 1.35 12.47
C LEU A 43 5.85 2.61 11.73
N GLN A 44 5.35 3.78 12.13
CA GLN A 44 5.81 5.06 11.61
C GLN A 44 7.29 5.29 11.94
N ALA A 45 7.71 5.04 13.19
CA ALA A 45 9.11 5.14 13.57
C ALA A 45 10.02 4.20 12.78
N VAL A 46 9.56 2.99 12.44
CA VAL A 46 10.29 2.08 11.53
C VAL A 46 10.33 2.66 10.12
N ALA A 47 9.21 3.18 9.62
CA ALA A 47 9.15 3.71 8.27
C ALA A 47 10.06 4.94 8.06
N ASP A 48 10.22 5.76 9.11
CA ASP A 48 11.07 6.94 9.10
C ASP A 48 12.55 6.62 9.31
N SER A 49 12.88 5.40 9.73
CA SER A 49 14.24 4.96 10.02
C SER A 49 15.11 4.86 8.75
N ASP A 50 16.39 5.20 8.89
CA ASP A 50 17.35 5.12 7.79
C ASP A 50 17.63 3.67 7.40
N GLU A 51 17.59 2.76 8.37
CA GLU A 51 17.74 1.32 8.14
C GLU A 51 16.61 0.77 7.26
N TRP A 52 15.37 1.21 7.49
CA TRP A 52 14.26 0.80 6.65
C TRP A 52 14.33 1.40 5.25
N LYS A 53 14.68 2.70 5.13
CA LYS A 53 14.88 3.35 3.83
C LYS A 53 15.97 2.65 3.01
N GLN A 54 17.08 2.27 3.64
CA GLN A 54 18.14 1.51 2.99
C GLN A 54 17.66 0.13 2.57
N ALA A 55 16.97 -0.60 3.45
CA ALA A 55 16.45 -1.93 3.14
C ALA A 55 15.44 -1.92 1.97
N MET A 56 14.63 -0.86 1.85
CA MET A 56 13.74 -0.68 0.70
C MET A 56 14.52 -0.48 -0.59
N ALA A 57 15.53 0.41 -0.58
CA ALA A 57 16.37 0.68 -1.73
C ALA A 57 17.12 -0.59 -2.22
N ASP A 58 17.74 -1.32 -1.29
CA ASP A 58 18.50 -2.55 -1.58
C ASP A 58 17.63 -3.67 -2.18
N ARG A 59 16.34 -3.68 -1.83
CA ARG A 59 15.38 -4.69 -2.30
C ARG A 59 14.51 -4.22 -3.46
N GLY A 60 14.78 -3.02 -4.00
CA GLY A 60 14.01 -2.45 -5.11
C GLY A 60 12.55 -2.17 -4.76
N LEU A 61 12.24 -1.95 -3.48
CA LEU A 61 10.90 -1.59 -3.04
C LEU A 61 10.64 -0.11 -3.35
N ALA A 62 9.61 0.17 -4.15
CA ALA A 62 9.17 1.53 -4.40
C ALA A 62 8.61 2.15 -3.11
N PRO A 63 8.86 3.45 -2.83
CA PRO A 63 8.30 4.11 -1.66
C PRO A 63 6.77 4.08 -1.70
N PHE A 64 6.18 3.40 -0.73
CA PHE A 64 4.74 3.33 -0.52
C PHE A 64 4.48 3.06 0.97
N THR A 65 4.64 4.10 1.77
CA THR A 65 4.44 4.03 3.23
C THR A 65 3.13 4.73 3.57
N LEU A 66 2.19 3.95 4.09
CA LEU A 66 0.97 4.43 4.75
C LEU A 66 0.89 3.71 6.10
N VAL A 67 0.48 4.41 7.15
CA VAL A 67 0.41 3.86 8.51
C VAL A 67 -0.88 4.28 9.19
N GLY A 68 -1.37 3.47 10.13
CA GLY A 68 -2.53 3.81 10.95
C GLY A 68 -3.78 4.07 10.10
N ALA A 69 -4.45 5.19 10.37
CA ALA A 69 -5.69 5.56 9.71
C ALA A 69 -5.54 5.70 8.19
N ASP A 70 -4.41 6.21 7.70
CA ASP A 70 -4.18 6.38 6.27
C ASP A 70 -4.12 5.04 5.55
N PHE A 71 -3.44 4.06 6.16
CA PHE A 71 -3.40 2.70 5.63
C PHE A 71 -4.77 2.00 5.72
N GLN A 72 -5.48 2.16 6.83
CA GLN A 72 -6.83 1.61 6.99
C GLN A 72 -7.78 2.16 5.92
N ASN A 73 -7.74 3.48 5.66
CA ASN A 73 -8.55 4.14 4.65
C ASN A 73 -8.19 3.67 3.24
N TYR A 74 -6.90 3.53 2.94
CA TYR A 74 -6.43 2.98 1.67
C TYR A 74 -6.99 1.57 1.42
N VAL A 75 -6.89 0.68 2.42
CA VAL A 75 -7.41 -0.70 2.32
C VAL A 75 -8.93 -0.71 2.14
N ASN A 76 -9.66 0.11 2.90
CA ASN A 76 -11.12 0.21 2.77
C ASN A 76 -11.54 0.65 1.37
N ASN A 77 -10.89 1.67 0.81
CA ASN A 77 -11.18 2.14 -0.54
C ASN A 77 -10.86 1.07 -1.59
N LEU A 78 -9.69 0.43 -1.47
CA LEU A 78 -9.28 -0.63 -2.39
C LEU A 78 -10.24 -1.84 -2.35
N ILE A 79 -10.77 -2.20 -1.18
CA ILE A 79 -11.79 -3.25 -1.06
C ILE A 79 -13.04 -2.89 -1.86
N GLU A 80 -13.53 -1.65 -1.76
CA GLU A 80 -14.72 -1.24 -2.51
C GLU A 80 -14.44 -1.16 -4.01
N GLU A 81 -13.30 -0.62 -4.44
CA GLU A 81 -12.88 -0.60 -5.85
C GLU A 81 -12.83 -2.01 -6.44
N ILE A 82 -12.16 -2.95 -5.75
CA ILE A 82 -12.06 -4.34 -6.18
C ILE A 82 -13.45 -4.99 -6.22
N ARG A 83 -14.32 -4.71 -5.25
CA ARG A 83 -15.68 -5.27 -5.21
C ARG A 83 -16.51 -4.80 -6.39
N VAL A 84 -16.48 -3.51 -6.73
CA VAL A 84 -17.19 -2.94 -7.89
C VAL A 84 -16.67 -3.58 -9.17
N MET A 85 -15.36 -3.56 -9.39
CA MET A 85 -14.72 -4.14 -10.56
C MET A 85 -15.03 -5.65 -10.69
N SER A 86 -15.01 -6.39 -9.58
CA SER A 86 -15.33 -7.82 -9.57
C SER A 86 -16.78 -8.11 -10.00
N ARG A 87 -17.74 -7.22 -9.68
CA ARG A 87 -19.12 -7.35 -10.17
C ARG A 87 -19.24 -7.03 -11.66
N GLU A 88 -18.59 -5.95 -12.11
CA GLU A 88 -18.58 -5.54 -13.52
C GLU A 88 -17.98 -6.62 -14.44
N LEU A 89 -16.93 -7.29 -13.96
CA LEU A 89 -16.27 -8.39 -14.66
C LEU A 89 -16.97 -9.75 -14.49
N GLY A 90 -18.04 -9.83 -13.68
CA GLY A 90 -18.78 -11.07 -13.42
C GLY A 90 -18.03 -12.10 -12.56
N VAL A 91 -17.00 -11.68 -11.83
CA VAL A 91 -16.24 -12.54 -10.89
C VAL A 91 -17.08 -12.85 -9.65
N ILE A 92 -17.91 -11.90 -9.21
CA ILE A 92 -18.85 -12.05 -8.09
C ILE A 92 -20.22 -11.50 -8.48
N GLN A 93 -21.29 -11.99 -7.84
CA GLN A 93 -22.69 -11.59 -8.10
C GLN A 93 -23.16 -10.47 -7.19
#